data_AF-A0ABD7S7H2-F1
#
_entry.id   AF-A0ABD7S7H2-F1
#
_cell.length_a   1.000
_cell.length_b   1.000
_cell.length_c   1.000
_cell.angle_alpha   90.00
_cell.angle_beta   90.00
_cell.angle_gamma   90.00
#
_symmetry.space_group_name_H-M   'P 1'
#
loop_
_entity.id
_entity.type
_entity.pdbx_description
1 polymer ?
#
loop_
_entity_poly.entity_id
_entity_poly.type
_entity_poly.pdbx_seq_one_letter_code
_entity_poly.pdbx_strand_id
1 'polypeptide(L)'
;MAPRNEELAALYELLEEMTLAEDKHFSSLSSEWLNKIEKWLMISFLITILVFLCFAAWYRYGPDAPVVQMIGAMQVSNWVLLLIALLYFGTLSIGFYQFFRQHRRKSSALILKRLESDLLDDAQFLGRLAEFDKITLEYGLLQYKHRWSTVDGRVSLLVGDIRKIGIFPAFAAAAISVTILAKQDSSFMLWAPLILACCFYLIAFYATGRRERPDQVIALLELVTRHAKQHDLTVKP
;
A
#
# COMPACT_ATOMS: atom_id res chain seq x y z
N MET A 1 14.60 -13.32 -37.23
CA MET A 1 15.09 -13.33 -35.84
C MET A 1 15.25 -11.89 -35.43
N ALA A 2 14.35 -11.39 -34.60
CA ALA A 2 14.58 -10.10 -33.94
C ALA A 2 15.90 -10.23 -33.15
N PRO A 3 16.76 -9.20 -33.09
CA PRO A 3 17.91 -9.23 -32.20
C PRO A 3 17.43 -9.51 -30.77
N ARG A 4 18.15 -10.37 -30.05
CA ARG A 4 17.83 -10.82 -28.66
C ARG A 4 17.44 -9.70 -27.68
N ASN A 5 17.90 -8.48 -27.94
CA ASN A 5 17.56 -7.29 -27.16
C ASN A 5 16.10 -6.83 -27.38
N GLU A 6 15.56 -6.98 -28.59
CA GLU A 6 14.16 -6.69 -28.91
C GLU A 6 13.21 -7.71 -28.26
N GLU A 7 13.57 -9.00 -28.24
CA GLU A 7 12.80 -10.03 -27.53
C GLU A 7 12.77 -9.78 -26.01
N LEU A 8 13.91 -9.39 -25.43
CA LEU A 8 13.99 -9.00 -24.02
C LEU A 8 13.18 -7.72 -23.72
N ALA A 9 13.18 -6.74 -24.63
CA ALA A 9 12.38 -5.53 -24.48
C ALA A 9 10.88 -5.84 -24.55
N ALA A 10 10.45 -6.70 -25.47
CA ALA A 10 9.08 -7.16 -25.58
C ALA A 10 8.63 -7.96 -24.35
N LEU A 11 9.50 -8.81 -23.80
CA LEU A 11 9.23 -9.51 -22.54
C LEU A 11 9.11 -8.52 -21.38
N TYR A 12 9.98 -7.51 -21.30
CA TYR A 12 9.91 -6.46 -20.29
C TYR A 12 8.59 -5.68 -20.38
N GLU A 13 8.17 -5.27 -21.57
CA GLU A 13 6.91 -4.55 -21.79
C GLU A 13 5.70 -5.41 -21.37
N LEU A 14 5.71 -6.70 -21.70
CA LEU A 14 4.68 -7.64 -21.26
C LEU A 14 4.65 -7.80 -19.74
N LEU A 15 5.82 -7.91 -19.10
CA LEU A 15 5.93 -7.98 -17.63
C LEU A 15 5.42 -6.70 -16.96
N GLU A 16 5.76 -5.54 -17.52
CA GLU A 16 5.28 -4.25 -17.06
C GLU A 16 3.76 -4.17 -17.17
N GLU A 17 3.19 -4.56 -18.32
CA GLU A 17 1.74 -4.62 -18.54
C GLU A 17 1.06 -5.55 -17.52
N MET A 18 1.57 -6.76 -17.32
CA MET A 18 1.04 -7.72 -16.33
C MET A 18 1.09 -7.18 -14.90
N THR A 19 2.14 -6.42 -14.56
CA THR A 19 2.36 -5.84 -13.23
C THR A 19 1.47 -4.62 -12.99
N LEU A 20 1.29 -3.80 -14.01
CA LEU A 20 0.50 -2.56 -13.96
C LEU A 20 -0.99 -2.78 -14.27
N ALA A 21 -1.40 -3.96 -14.73
CA ALA A 21 -2.79 -4.34 -15.00
C ALA A 21 -3.70 -4.30 -13.75
N GLU A 22 -3.21 -3.82 -12.60
CA GLU A 22 -3.92 -3.78 -11.33
C GLU A 22 -5.16 -2.84 -11.36
N ASP A 23 -6.32 -3.46 -11.10
CA ASP A 23 -7.51 -2.91 -10.44
C ASP A 23 -8.34 -1.80 -11.14
N LYS A 24 -8.58 -1.90 -12.46
CA LYS A 24 -9.69 -1.12 -13.07
C LYS A 24 -11.04 -1.41 -12.41
N HIS A 25 -11.29 -2.64 -11.94
CA HIS A 25 -12.59 -3.07 -11.41
C HIS A 25 -12.74 -2.92 -9.87
N PHE A 26 -11.65 -2.75 -9.10
CA PHE A 26 -11.75 -2.51 -7.65
C PHE A 26 -11.93 -1.02 -7.32
N SER A 27 -11.44 -0.13 -8.20
CA SER A 27 -11.73 1.31 -8.12
C SER A 27 -13.24 1.62 -8.16
N SER A 28 -14.06 0.71 -8.71
CA SER A 28 -15.52 0.82 -8.73
C SER A 28 -16.23 0.20 -7.51
N LEU A 29 -15.52 -0.55 -6.65
CA LEU A 29 -16.09 -1.23 -5.48
C LEU A 29 -16.07 -0.35 -4.22
N SER A 30 -15.03 0.45 -4.04
CA SER A 30 -15.13 1.63 -3.19
C SER A 30 -15.95 2.65 -3.97
N SER A 31 -17.12 3.04 -3.46
CA SER A 31 -17.89 4.08 -4.15
C SER A 31 -16.97 5.27 -4.35
N GLU A 32 -16.87 5.80 -5.56
CA GLU A 32 -16.00 6.94 -5.86
C GLU A 32 -16.19 8.10 -4.88
N TRP A 33 -17.41 8.20 -4.34
CA TRP A 33 -17.81 9.14 -3.30
C TRP A 33 -17.08 8.93 -1.97
N LEU A 34 -16.93 7.70 -1.50
CA LEU A 34 -16.16 7.38 -0.29
C LEU A 34 -14.67 7.65 -0.49
N ASN A 35 -14.10 7.28 -1.63
CA ASN A 35 -12.71 7.61 -1.97
C ASN A 35 -12.48 9.13 -2.07
N LYS A 36 -13.46 9.89 -2.60
CA LYS A 36 -13.42 11.36 -2.66
C LYS A 36 -13.51 11.96 -1.26
N ILE A 37 -14.38 11.44 -0.39
CA ILE A 37 -14.51 11.88 1.01
C ILE A 37 -13.24 11.55 1.81
N GLU A 38 -12.69 10.35 1.67
CA GLU A 38 -11.47 9.93 2.36
C GLU A 38 -10.27 10.78 1.93
N LYS A 39 -10.11 11.05 0.63
CA LYS A 39 -9.10 11.98 0.12
C LYS A 39 -9.30 13.40 0.66
N TRP A 40 -10.53 13.91 0.68
CA TRP A 40 -10.84 15.23 1.24
C TRP A 40 -10.54 15.31 2.73
N LEU A 41 -10.84 14.25 3.48
CA LEU A 41 -10.56 14.16 4.91
C LEU A 41 -9.05 14.05 5.17
N MET A 42 -8.30 13.27 4.37
CA MET A 42 -6.84 13.22 4.44
C MET A 42 -6.21 14.59 4.15
N ILE A 43 -6.67 15.27 3.10
CA ILE A 43 -6.20 16.62 2.75
C ILE A 43 -6.53 17.60 3.88
N SER A 44 -7.76 17.54 4.41
CA SER A 44 -8.17 18.36 5.56
C SER A 44 -7.31 18.11 6.79
N PHE A 45 -6.94 16.86 7.06
CA PHE A 45 -6.10 16.47 8.19
C PHE A 45 -4.64 16.94 8.02
N LEU A 46 -4.09 16.84 6.80
CA LEU A 46 -2.76 17.37 6.48
C LEU A 46 -2.71 18.89 6.58
N ILE A 47 -3.77 19.58 6.13
CA ILE A 47 -3.89 21.04 6.27
C ILE A 47 -3.96 21.44 7.74
N THR A 48 -4.74 20.74 8.59
CA THR A 48 -4.78 21.06 10.02
C THR A 48 -3.45 20.79 10.72
N ILE A 49 -2.73 19.72 10.38
CA ILE A 49 -1.36 19.50 10.88
C ILE A 49 -0.43 20.64 10.45
N LEU A 50 -0.49 21.05 9.18
CA LEU A 50 0.33 22.17 8.66
C LEU A 50 0.03 23.47 9.40
N VAL A 51 -1.25 23.79 9.61
CA VAL A 51 -1.69 24.96 10.40
C VAL A 51 -1.18 24.87 11.84
N PHE A 52 -1.22 23.69 12.45
CA PHE A 52 -0.71 23.46 13.80
C PHE A 52 0.81 23.65 13.88
N LEU A 53 1.56 23.19 12.88
CA LEU A 53 3.01 23.40 12.78
C LEU A 53 3.36 24.87 12.56
N CYS A 54 2.61 25.59 11.73
CA CYS A 54 2.77 27.03 11.55
C CYS A 54 2.50 27.80 12.85
N PHE A 55 1.47 27.41 13.60
CA PHE A 55 1.18 27.98 14.93
C PHE A 55 2.27 27.65 15.95
N ALA A 56 2.79 26.43 15.96
CA ALA A 56 3.89 26.03 16.84
C ALA A 56 5.21 26.76 16.51
N ALA A 57 5.48 27.00 15.22
CA ALA A 57 6.62 27.80 14.78
C ALA A 57 6.44 29.27 15.16
N TRP A 58 5.24 29.84 14.98
CA TRP A 58 4.91 31.19 15.43
C TRP A 58 5.02 31.33 16.95
N TYR A 59 4.67 30.30 17.72
CA TYR A 59 4.86 30.29 19.18
C TYR A 59 6.35 30.36 19.58
N ARG A 60 7.23 29.70 18.82
CA ARG A 60 8.67 29.65 19.15
C ARG A 60 9.47 30.84 18.65
N TYR A 61 9.00 31.53 17.61
CA TYR A 61 9.74 32.61 16.94
C TYR A 61 8.98 33.93 16.84
N GLY A 62 7.70 33.98 17.25
CA GLY A 62 6.85 35.16 17.19
C GLY A 62 6.97 36.05 18.43
N PRO A 63 6.78 37.38 18.28
CA PRO A 63 6.96 38.36 19.35
C PRO A 63 5.83 38.29 20.40
N ASP A 64 6.19 38.60 21.65
CA ASP A 64 5.38 38.60 22.90
C ASP A 64 3.85 38.70 22.70
N ALA A 65 3.20 37.54 22.54
CA ALA A 65 1.74 37.44 22.50
C ALA A 65 1.18 37.18 23.91
N PRO A 66 0.07 37.82 24.31
CA PRO A 66 -0.53 37.62 25.63
C PRO A 66 -1.01 36.17 25.81
N VAL A 67 -0.36 35.48 26.75
CA VAL A 67 -0.50 34.04 27.05
C VAL A 67 -1.95 33.56 27.15
N VAL A 68 -2.87 34.41 27.62
CA VAL A 68 -4.29 34.08 27.84
C VAL A 68 -5.09 33.93 26.53
N GLN A 69 -4.83 34.78 25.52
CA GLN A 69 -5.48 34.63 24.20
C GLN A 69 -4.97 33.37 23.47
N MET A 70 -3.75 32.94 23.80
CA MET A 70 -3.08 31.81 23.18
C MET A 70 -3.54 30.46 23.76
N ILE A 71 -3.80 30.37 25.08
CA ILE A 71 -4.41 29.19 25.72
C ILE A 71 -5.81 28.94 25.15
N GLY A 72 -6.60 30.00 24.96
CA GLY A 72 -7.91 29.92 24.31
C GLY A 72 -7.82 29.42 22.86
N ALA A 73 -6.88 29.95 22.07
CA ALA A 73 -6.67 29.51 20.69
C ALA A 73 -6.20 28.04 20.60
N MET A 74 -5.30 27.60 21.49
CA MET A 74 -4.89 26.19 21.59
C MET A 74 -6.05 25.28 21.96
N GLN A 75 -6.87 25.64 22.96
CA GLN A 75 -8.05 24.84 23.31
C GLN A 75 -9.05 24.75 22.17
N VAL A 76 -9.35 25.85 21.49
CA VAL A 76 -10.27 25.86 20.34
C VAL A 76 -9.71 25.01 19.20
N SER A 77 -8.42 25.11 18.89
CA SER A 77 -7.79 24.28 17.85
C SER A 77 -7.81 22.78 18.19
N ASN A 78 -7.62 22.44 19.47
CA ASN A 78 -7.64 21.06 19.94
C ASN A 78 -9.05 20.46 19.85
N TRP A 79 -10.09 21.23 20.22
CA TRP A 79 -11.48 20.80 20.05
C TRP A 79 -11.85 20.60 18.57
N VAL A 80 -11.38 21.47 17.68
CA VAL A 80 -11.58 21.33 16.22
C VAL A 80 -10.89 20.07 15.70
N LEU A 81 -9.65 19.80 16.11
CA LEU A 81 -8.93 18.56 15.78
C LEU A 81 -9.65 17.32 16.28
N LEU A 82 -10.17 17.35 17.52
CA LEU A 82 -10.92 16.25 18.11
C LEU A 82 -12.21 15.98 17.34
N LEU A 83 -12.92 17.03 16.92
CA LEU A 83 -14.14 16.93 16.11
C LEU A 83 -13.85 16.35 14.72
N ILE A 84 -12.78 16.80 14.06
CA ILE A 84 -12.32 16.24 12.78
C ILE A 84 -11.92 14.77 12.93
N ALA A 85 -11.20 14.41 13.99
CA ALA A 85 -10.82 13.03 14.27
C ALA A 85 -12.05 12.13 14.53
N LEU A 86 -13.07 12.65 15.22
CA LEU A 86 -14.33 11.93 15.47
C LEU A 86 -15.12 11.72 14.18
N LEU A 87 -15.20 12.74 13.32
CA LEU A 87 -15.82 12.64 11.99
C LEU A 87 -15.07 11.61 11.12
N TYR A 88 -13.74 11.64 11.14
CA TYR A 88 -12.90 10.68 10.43
C TYR A 88 -13.15 9.25 10.92
N PHE A 89 -13.15 9.05 12.24
CA PHE A 89 -13.45 7.75 12.85
C PHE A 89 -14.87 7.26 12.50
N GLY A 90 -15.85 8.16 12.45
CA GLY A 90 -17.21 7.86 12.01
C GLY A 90 -17.25 7.40 10.55
N THR A 91 -16.59 8.10 9.64
CA THR A 91 -16.54 7.72 8.21
C THR A 91 -15.81 6.39 8.00
N LEU A 92 -14.68 6.16 8.70
CA LEU A 92 -13.99 4.87 8.70
C LEU A 92 -14.90 3.77 9.24
N SER A 93 -15.60 4.00 10.34
CA SER A 93 -16.50 3.00 10.94
C SER A 93 -17.68 2.65 10.03
N ILE A 94 -18.24 3.62 9.31
CA ILE A 94 -19.29 3.40 8.32
C ILE A 94 -18.74 2.62 7.12
N GLY A 95 -17.56 2.99 6.61
CA GLY A 95 -16.87 2.26 5.55
C GLY A 95 -16.55 0.82 5.96
N PHE A 96 -16.04 0.62 7.18
CA PHE A 96 -15.75 -0.69 7.74
C PHE A 96 -17.02 -1.51 7.97
N TYR A 97 -18.11 -0.89 8.43
CA TYR A 97 -19.40 -1.55 8.61
C TYR A 97 -20.02 -1.97 7.27
N GLN A 98 -19.98 -1.10 6.25
CA GLN A 98 -20.42 -1.43 4.90
C GLN A 98 -19.56 -2.55 4.31
N PHE A 99 -18.24 -2.47 4.46
CA PHE A 99 -17.30 -3.52 4.08
C PHE A 99 -17.65 -4.83 4.77
N PHE A 100 -17.80 -4.85 6.09
CA PHE A 100 -18.10 -6.05 6.87
C PHE A 100 -19.48 -6.64 6.54
N ARG A 101 -20.49 -5.79 6.32
CA ARG A 101 -21.85 -6.19 5.94
C ARG A 101 -21.91 -6.77 4.53
N GLN A 102 -21.15 -6.21 3.59
CA GLN A 102 -21.05 -6.70 2.22
C GLN A 102 -20.21 -7.98 2.16
N HIS A 103 -19.13 -8.06 2.95
CA HIS A 103 -18.31 -9.25 3.11
C HIS A 103 -19.13 -10.41 3.73
N ARG A 104 -19.92 -10.18 4.78
CA ARG A 104 -20.75 -11.24 5.37
C ARG A 104 -21.87 -11.78 4.49
N ARG A 105 -22.36 -11.04 3.49
CA ARG A 105 -23.45 -11.51 2.61
C ARG A 105 -23.00 -12.02 1.24
N LYS A 106 -21.80 -11.68 0.75
CA LYS A 106 -21.35 -12.03 -0.61
C LYS A 106 -19.84 -12.34 -0.76
N SER A 107 -19.07 -12.47 0.33
CA SER A 107 -17.59 -12.57 0.28
C SER A 107 -17.07 -13.68 -0.64
N SER A 108 -17.54 -14.92 -0.50
CA SER A 108 -17.08 -16.01 -1.36
C SER A 108 -17.44 -15.78 -2.84
N ALA A 109 -18.65 -15.30 -3.13
CA ALA A 109 -19.09 -15.04 -4.50
C ALA A 109 -18.33 -13.88 -5.16
N LEU A 110 -17.98 -12.84 -4.41
CA LEU A 110 -17.18 -11.72 -4.92
C LEU A 110 -15.72 -12.13 -5.14
N ILE A 111 -15.14 -12.92 -4.23
CA ILE A 111 -13.79 -13.48 -4.39
C ILE A 111 -13.73 -14.41 -5.59
N LEU A 112 -14.73 -15.28 -5.77
CA LEU A 112 -14.82 -16.19 -6.92
C LEU A 112 -15.02 -15.45 -8.24
N LYS A 113 -15.86 -14.40 -8.26
CA LYS A 113 -16.03 -13.57 -9.45
C LYS A 113 -14.76 -12.79 -9.80
N ARG A 114 -13.99 -12.36 -8.79
CA ARG A 114 -12.66 -11.76 -8.99
C ARG A 114 -11.71 -12.78 -9.59
N LEU A 115 -11.65 -13.98 -8.99
CA LEU A 115 -10.84 -15.08 -9.49
C LEU A 115 -11.18 -15.42 -10.95
N GLU A 116 -12.46 -15.44 -11.31
CA GLU A 116 -12.89 -15.66 -12.69
C GLU A 116 -12.35 -14.57 -13.64
N SER A 117 -12.45 -13.29 -13.28
CA SER A 117 -11.89 -12.20 -14.08
C SER A 117 -10.37 -12.30 -14.20
N ASP A 118 -9.67 -12.50 -13.07
CA ASP A 118 -8.22 -12.59 -13.03
C ASP A 118 -7.74 -13.79 -13.86
N LEU A 119 -8.44 -14.93 -13.84
CA LEU A 119 -8.12 -16.09 -14.65
C LEU A 119 -8.27 -15.82 -16.16
N LEU A 120 -9.30 -15.06 -16.57
CA LEU A 120 -9.51 -14.71 -17.97
C LEU A 120 -8.48 -13.70 -18.48
N ASP A 121 -8.17 -12.69 -17.66
CA ASP A 121 -7.16 -11.68 -17.97
C ASP A 121 -5.75 -12.32 -18.01
N ASP A 122 -5.41 -13.14 -17.02
CA ASP A 122 -4.13 -13.85 -16.96
C ASP A 122 -3.97 -14.88 -18.09
N ALA A 123 -5.06 -15.49 -18.57
CA ALA A 123 -5.01 -16.43 -19.71
C ALA A 123 -4.49 -15.77 -21.00
N GLN A 124 -4.83 -14.51 -21.24
CA GLN A 124 -4.31 -13.77 -22.41
C GLN A 124 -2.79 -13.54 -22.29
N PHE A 125 -2.34 -13.18 -21.09
CA PHE A 125 -0.90 -13.00 -20.82
C PHE A 125 -0.13 -14.32 -20.91
N LEU A 126 -0.71 -15.43 -20.46
CA LEU A 126 -0.11 -16.76 -20.59
C LEU A 126 0.11 -17.16 -22.07
N GLY A 127 -0.84 -16.83 -22.95
CA GLY A 127 -0.69 -17.06 -24.39
C GLY A 127 0.51 -16.30 -24.98
N ARG A 128 0.64 -15.01 -24.65
CA ARG A 128 1.75 -14.16 -25.10
C ARG A 128 3.10 -14.59 -24.50
N LEU A 129 3.12 -15.01 -23.23
CA LEU A 129 4.32 -15.52 -22.58
C LEU A 129 4.83 -16.82 -23.24
N ALA A 130 3.94 -17.65 -23.78
CA ALA A 130 4.30 -18.90 -24.43
C ALA A 130 5.01 -18.72 -25.80
N GLU A 131 4.96 -17.52 -26.39
CA GLU A 131 5.63 -17.21 -27.66
C GLU A 131 7.15 -16.99 -27.49
N PHE A 132 7.61 -16.70 -26.27
CA PHE A 132 9.02 -16.47 -25.97
C PHE A 132 9.78 -17.78 -25.80
N ASP A 133 11.07 -17.77 -26.16
CA ASP A 133 11.94 -18.91 -25.91
C ASP A 133 12.21 -19.10 -24.41
N LYS A 134 12.50 -20.34 -24.05
CA LYS A 134 12.70 -20.75 -22.66
C LYS A 134 13.85 -20.00 -21.97
N ILE A 135 14.92 -19.66 -22.70
CA ILE A 135 16.09 -18.98 -22.11
C ILE A 135 15.74 -17.54 -21.78
N THR A 136 15.03 -16.86 -22.67
CA THR A 136 14.53 -15.49 -22.47
C THR A 136 13.56 -15.42 -21.29
N LEU A 137 12.64 -16.39 -21.16
CA LEU A 137 11.74 -16.50 -20.01
C LEU A 137 12.48 -16.77 -18.69
N GLU A 138 13.44 -17.70 -18.67
CA GLU A 138 14.25 -17.99 -17.47
C GLU A 138 15.08 -16.78 -17.03
N TYR A 139 15.67 -16.07 -17.98
CA TYR A 139 16.43 -14.85 -17.70
C TYR A 139 15.55 -13.72 -17.19
N GLY A 140 14.39 -13.50 -17.82
CA GLY A 140 13.41 -12.51 -17.38
C GLY A 140 12.89 -12.80 -15.98
N LEU A 141 12.54 -14.06 -15.70
CA LEU A 141 12.11 -14.53 -14.38
C LEU A 141 13.20 -14.27 -13.32
N LEU A 142 14.45 -14.61 -13.61
CA LEU A 142 15.58 -14.38 -12.69
C LEU A 142 15.71 -12.89 -12.34
N GLN A 143 15.72 -12.02 -13.34
CA GLN A 143 15.87 -10.57 -13.11
C GLN A 143 14.68 -9.96 -12.40
N TYR A 144 13.46 -10.33 -12.81
CA TYR A 144 12.23 -9.84 -12.21
C TYR A 144 12.14 -10.25 -10.73
N LYS A 145 12.39 -11.53 -10.42
CA LYS A 145 12.42 -12.04 -9.05
C LYS A 145 13.51 -11.40 -8.20
N HIS A 146 14.70 -11.18 -8.76
CA HIS A 146 15.79 -10.50 -8.05
C HIS A 146 15.43 -9.04 -7.71
N ARG A 147 14.83 -8.30 -8.65
CA ARG A 147 14.44 -6.91 -8.43
C ARG A 147 13.40 -6.79 -7.32
N TRP A 148 12.35 -7.60 -7.36
CA TRP A 148 11.29 -7.58 -6.35
C TRP A 148 11.74 -8.13 -5.00
N SER A 149 12.59 -9.15 -4.95
CA SER A 149 13.16 -9.62 -3.67
C SER A 149 14.11 -8.60 -3.03
N THR A 150 14.87 -7.85 -3.83
CA THR A 150 15.74 -6.77 -3.31
C THR A 150 14.92 -5.63 -2.69
N VAL A 151 13.81 -5.24 -3.32
CA VAL A 151 12.88 -4.26 -2.74
C VAL A 151 12.31 -4.79 -1.42
N ASP A 152 12.10 -6.10 -1.30
CA ASP A 152 11.52 -6.72 -0.10
C ASP A 152 12.49 -6.66 1.05
N GLY A 153 13.72 -7.09 0.79
CA GLY A 153 14.80 -7.05 1.75
C GLY A 153 14.99 -5.64 2.29
N ARG A 154 14.91 -4.61 1.44
CA ARG A 154 15.02 -3.20 1.88
C ARG A 154 13.87 -2.77 2.79
N VAL A 155 12.63 -3.15 2.48
CA VAL A 155 11.47 -2.81 3.34
C VAL A 155 11.54 -3.57 4.66
N SER A 156 11.86 -4.87 4.62
CA SER A 156 12.02 -5.73 5.80
C SER A 156 13.17 -5.29 6.70
N LEU A 157 14.27 -4.77 6.14
CA LEU A 157 15.37 -4.20 6.94
C LEU A 157 14.95 -2.95 7.72
N LEU A 158 14.02 -2.15 7.19
CA LEU A 158 13.61 -0.89 7.81
C LEU A 158 12.52 -1.08 8.88
N VAL A 159 11.61 -2.02 8.68
CA VAL A 159 10.38 -2.15 9.50
C VAL A 159 10.20 -3.55 10.08
N GLY A 160 11.07 -4.48 9.72
CA GLY A 160 10.90 -5.90 10.01
C GLY A 160 9.91 -6.57 9.07
N ASP A 161 9.70 -7.86 9.29
CA ASP A 161 8.78 -8.67 8.48
C ASP A 161 7.33 -8.43 8.92
N ILE A 162 6.67 -7.49 8.23
CA ILE A 162 5.27 -7.13 8.50
C ILE A 162 4.32 -8.30 8.24
N ARG A 163 4.64 -9.21 7.30
CA ARG A 163 3.80 -10.40 7.02
C ARG A 163 3.80 -11.35 8.22
N LYS A 164 4.86 -11.38 9.03
CA LYS A 164 4.93 -12.19 10.26
C LYS A 164 4.36 -11.50 11.48
N ILE A 165 4.67 -10.21 11.66
CA ILE A 165 4.31 -9.46 12.88
C ILE A 165 2.86 -8.97 12.81
N GLY A 166 2.36 -8.69 11.60
CA GLY A 166 1.07 -8.06 11.39
C GLY A 166 1.10 -6.56 11.69
N ILE A 167 0.18 -5.84 11.08
CA ILE A 167 0.08 -4.37 11.18
C ILE A 167 -0.62 -3.96 12.50
N PHE A 168 -1.54 -4.80 12.99
CA PHE A 168 -2.32 -4.53 14.18
C PHE A 168 -1.47 -4.40 15.46
N PRO A 169 -0.50 -5.29 15.76
CA PRO A 169 0.35 -5.13 16.93
C PRO A 169 1.19 -3.85 16.91
N ALA A 170 1.65 -3.42 15.73
CA ALA A 170 2.41 -2.18 15.57
C ALA A 170 1.55 -0.94 15.92
N PHE A 171 0.30 -0.89 15.44
CA PHE A 171 -0.63 0.18 15.80
C PHE A 171 -1.05 0.15 17.27
N ALA A 172 -1.24 -1.03 17.85
CA ALA A 172 -1.53 -1.16 19.28
C ALA A 172 -0.38 -0.61 20.14
N ALA A 173 0.87 -0.95 19.79
CA ALA A 173 2.05 -0.43 20.46
C ALA A 173 2.19 1.10 20.31
N ALA A 174 1.91 1.63 19.11
CA ALA A 174 1.89 3.06 18.87
C ALA A 174 0.82 3.77 19.72
N ALA A 175 -0.41 3.24 19.78
CA ALA A 175 -1.50 3.81 20.58
C ALA A 175 -1.17 3.85 22.07
N ILE A 176 -0.58 2.77 22.61
CA ILE A 176 -0.10 2.70 24.00
C ILE A 176 1.00 3.74 24.23
N SER A 177 1.95 3.86 23.31
CA SER A 177 3.05 4.81 23.41
C SER A 177 2.56 6.27 23.41
N VAL A 178 1.57 6.59 22.57
CA VAL A 178 0.88 7.89 22.57
C VAL A 178 0.24 8.17 23.93
N THR A 179 -0.46 7.19 24.52
CA THR A 179 -1.12 7.39 25.83
C THR A 179 -0.12 7.56 26.98
N ILE A 180 1.03 6.91 26.92
CA ILE A 180 2.10 7.06 27.91
C ILE A 180 2.76 8.45 27.76
N LEU A 181 3.14 8.84 26.54
CA LEU A 181 3.78 10.13 26.27
C LEU A 181 2.87 11.31 26.61
N ALA A 182 1.57 11.20 26.31
CA ALA A 182 0.58 12.22 26.65
C ALA A 182 0.39 12.41 28.16
N LYS A 183 0.61 11.37 28.97
CA LYS A 183 0.51 11.44 30.44
C LYS A 183 1.76 12.00 31.12
N GLN A 184 2.92 11.91 30.48
CA GLN A 184 4.22 12.24 31.09
C GLN A 184 4.70 13.67 30.84
N ASP A 185 3.87 14.55 30.26
CA ASP A 185 4.25 15.93 29.87
C ASP A 185 5.59 15.96 29.11
N SER A 186 5.73 14.96 28.22
CA SER A 186 6.99 14.60 27.59
C SER A 186 7.41 15.63 26.53
N SER A 187 8.72 15.90 26.43
CA SER A 187 9.25 16.85 25.45
C SER A 187 8.94 16.39 24.02
N PHE A 188 8.74 17.36 23.12
CA PHE A 188 8.49 17.12 21.68
C PHE A 188 9.54 16.21 21.02
N MET A 189 10.74 16.11 21.60
CA MET A 189 11.83 15.26 21.14
C MET A 189 11.51 13.76 21.24
N LEU A 190 10.63 13.34 22.15
CA LEU A 190 10.16 11.95 22.28
C LEU A 190 9.01 11.61 21.33
N TRP A 191 8.27 12.62 20.86
CA TRP A 191 7.22 12.46 19.86
C TRP A 191 7.79 12.21 18.45
N ALA A 192 8.93 12.82 18.12
CA ALA A 192 9.58 12.68 16.82
C ALA A 192 9.88 11.21 16.42
N PRO A 193 10.53 10.36 17.24
CA PRO A 193 10.78 8.96 16.88
C PRO A 193 9.48 8.13 16.79
N LEU A 194 8.46 8.46 17.59
CA LEU A 194 7.17 7.78 17.54
C LEU A 194 6.42 8.07 16.23
N ILE A 195 6.37 9.33 15.82
CA ILE A 195 5.79 9.75 14.53
C ILE A 195 6.57 9.12 13.39
N LEU A 196 7.91 9.16 13.45
CA LEU A 196 8.78 8.57 12.44
C LEU A 196 8.51 7.07 12.28
N ALA A 197 8.45 6.32 13.39
CA ALA A 197 8.13 4.89 13.37
C ALA A 197 6.77 4.61 12.73
N CYS A 198 5.74 5.40 13.06
CA CYS A 198 4.41 5.26 12.44
C CYS A 198 4.46 5.51 10.93
N CYS A 199 5.19 6.52 10.46
CA CYS A 199 5.37 6.79 9.04
C CYS A 199 6.06 5.62 8.32
N PHE A 200 7.12 5.05 8.90
CA PHE A 200 7.80 3.89 8.33
C PHE A 200 6.88 2.67 8.23
N TYR A 201 6.08 2.39 9.27
CA TYR A 201 5.10 1.31 9.25
C TYR A 201 4.02 1.49 8.17
N LEU A 202 3.54 2.72 7.95
CA LEU A 202 2.59 3.02 6.88
C LEU A 202 3.20 2.81 5.48
N ILE A 203 4.42 3.30 5.27
CA ILE A 203 5.15 3.12 4.01
C ILE A 203 5.37 1.63 3.74
N ALA A 204 5.77 0.87 4.76
CA ALA A 204 6.05 -0.54 4.61
C ALA A 204 4.77 -1.36 4.43
N PHE A 205 3.64 -0.98 5.04
CA PHE A 205 2.33 -1.55 4.73
C PHE A 205 1.95 -1.32 3.27
N TYR A 206 2.06 -0.08 2.80
CA TYR A 206 1.78 0.28 1.41
C TYR A 206 2.67 -0.50 0.42
N ALA A 207 3.97 -0.57 0.70
CA ALA A 207 4.93 -1.31 -0.12
C ALA A 207 4.66 -2.81 -0.11
N THR A 208 4.18 -3.37 1.00
CA THR A 208 3.86 -4.80 1.12
C THR A 208 2.56 -5.14 0.39
N GLY A 209 1.54 -4.28 0.44
CA GLY A 209 0.28 -4.48 -0.27
C GLY A 209 0.45 -4.50 -1.79
N ARG A 210 1.37 -3.68 -2.33
CA ARG A 210 1.71 -3.65 -3.77
C ARG A 210 2.46 -4.88 -4.28
N ARG A 211 2.73 -5.89 -3.43
CA ARG A 211 3.47 -7.11 -3.81
C ARG A 211 2.59 -8.25 -4.29
N GLU A 212 1.29 -8.18 -4.04
CA GLU A 212 0.39 -9.29 -4.40
C GLU A 212 0.44 -9.57 -5.90
N ARG A 213 0.37 -8.52 -6.74
CA ARG A 213 0.44 -8.67 -8.19
C ARG A 213 1.83 -9.10 -8.71
N PRO A 214 2.96 -8.49 -8.30
CA PRO A 214 4.29 -9.01 -8.66
C PRO A 214 4.55 -10.47 -8.26
N ASP A 215 4.10 -10.89 -7.07
CA ASP A 215 4.23 -12.29 -6.61
C ASP A 215 3.41 -13.24 -7.53
N GLN A 216 2.21 -12.83 -7.96
CA GLN A 216 1.39 -13.57 -8.93
C GLN A 216 2.06 -13.66 -10.31
N VAL A 217 2.63 -12.56 -10.82
CA VAL A 217 3.37 -12.55 -12.10
C VAL A 217 4.57 -13.50 -12.06
N ILE A 218 5.32 -13.53 -10.96
CA ILE A 218 6.41 -14.51 -10.76
C ILE A 218 5.88 -15.94 -10.87
N ALA A 219 4.75 -16.24 -10.21
CA ALA A 219 4.16 -17.57 -10.27
C ALA A 219 3.68 -17.96 -11.68
N LEU A 220 3.11 -17.02 -12.44
CA LEU A 220 2.72 -17.24 -13.83
C LEU A 220 3.93 -17.48 -14.74
N LEU A 221 5.02 -16.71 -14.59
CA LEU A 221 6.26 -16.96 -15.34
C LEU A 221 6.87 -18.32 -14.98
N GLU A 222 6.87 -18.70 -13.70
CA GLU A 222 7.32 -20.02 -13.27
C GLU A 222 6.46 -21.14 -13.89
N LEU A 223 5.14 -20.94 -14.01
CA LEU A 223 4.23 -21.88 -14.66
C LEU A 223 4.58 -22.06 -16.14
N VAL A 224 4.70 -20.97 -16.90
CA VAL A 224 4.98 -21.01 -18.35
C VAL A 224 6.36 -21.61 -18.60
N THR A 225 7.38 -21.20 -17.84
CA THR A 225 8.74 -21.71 -17.97
C THR A 225 8.81 -23.22 -17.72
N ARG A 226 8.04 -23.74 -16.76
CA ARG A 226 7.94 -25.19 -16.52
C ARG A 226 7.29 -25.94 -17.68
N HIS A 227 6.25 -25.39 -18.30
CA HIS A 227 5.55 -26.03 -19.42
C HIS A 227 6.30 -25.89 -20.75
N ALA A 228 7.07 -24.82 -20.96
CA ALA A 228 7.98 -24.68 -22.09
C ALA A 228 9.01 -25.83 -22.14
N LYS A 229 9.43 -26.33 -20.97
CA LYS A 229 10.32 -27.51 -20.85
C LYS A 229 9.72 -28.80 -21.41
N GLN A 230 8.39 -28.95 -21.43
CA GLN A 230 7.72 -30.12 -21.99
C GLN A 230 7.59 -30.03 -23.51
N HIS A 231 7.44 -28.83 -24.06
CA HIS A 231 7.25 -28.63 -25.51
C HIS A 231 8.55 -28.84 -26.31
N ASP A 232 9.72 -28.57 -25.73
CA ASP A 232 11.03 -28.88 -26.35
C ASP A 232 11.33 -30.39 -26.40
N LEU A 233 10.68 -31.20 -25.57
CA LEU A 233 10.86 -32.66 -25.54
C LEU A 233 9.95 -33.40 -26.51
N THR A 234 8.87 -32.78 -26.98
CA THR A 234 7.90 -33.38 -27.92
C THR A 234 8.18 -33.02 -29.38
N VAL A 235 9.11 -32.09 -29.66
CA VAL A 235 9.44 -31.58 -31.00
C VAL A 235 10.77 -32.14 -31.54
N LYS A 236 11.31 -33.20 -30.94
CA LYS A 236 12.40 -33.97 -31.55
C LYS A 236 11.85 -35.16 -32.37
N PRO A 237 11.93 -35.14 -33.72
CA PRO A 237 11.99 -36.37 -34.49
C PRO A 237 13.31 -37.12 -34.23
#